data_AF-A0A1A9BPI8-F1
#
_entry.id   AF-A0A1A9BPI8-F1
#
_cell.length_a   1.000
_cell.length_b   1.000
_cell.length_c   1.000
_cell.angle_alpha   90.00
_cell.angle_beta   90.00
_cell.angle_gamma   90.00
#
_symmetry.space_group_name_H-M   'P 1'
#
loop_
_entity.id
_entity.type
_entity.pdbx_description
1 polymer ?
#
loop_
_entity_poly.entity_id
_entity_poly.type
_entity_poly.pdbx_seq_one_letter_code
_entity_poly.pdbx_strand_id
1 'polypeptide(L)'
;MSPVLPPVAPEVTAELVGALSPRLRKRLDAGVAKLSGRPVVVDGDTVRLAVDDDTDLELHAPGGVVTSADAIRCGCLLAPDCLHRAAAASAAPVASVAESDPESAEDAAPDATPDERASAEEPELQEAASAEQLAAARALYDAAAA
;
A
#
# COMPACT_ATOMS: atom_id res chain seq x y z
N MET A 1 -6.83 -4.94 19.33
CA MET A 1 -6.21 -4.70 18.01
C MET A 1 -5.69 -3.29 18.03
N SER A 2 -4.40 -3.06 17.71
CA SER A 2 -3.93 -1.70 17.45
C SER A 2 -4.55 -1.21 16.14
N PRO A 3 -5.01 0.05 16.03
CA PRO A 3 -5.49 0.57 14.76
C PRO A 3 -4.35 0.52 13.72
N VAL A 4 -4.68 -0.03 12.56
CA VAL A 4 -3.75 -0.18 11.43
C VAL A 4 -3.71 1.14 10.66
N LEU A 5 -2.57 1.46 10.06
CA LEU A 5 -2.46 2.60 9.14
C LEU A 5 -3.47 2.46 7.97
N PRO A 6 -4.00 3.57 7.44
CA PRO A 6 -4.89 3.51 6.28
C PRO A 6 -4.11 2.96 5.07
N PRO A 7 -4.76 2.19 4.18
CA PRO A 7 -4.14 1.78 2.92
C PRO A 7 -3.59 2.97 2.13
N VAL A 8 -2.43 2.78 1.50
CA VAL A 8 -1.74 3.79 0.69
C VAL A 8 -1.64 3.31 -0.75
N ALA A 9 -1.96 4.19 -1.71
CA ALA A 9 -1.81 3.90 -3.14
C ALA A 9 -0.32 3.67 -3.49
N PRO A 10 0.01 2.66 -4.33
CA PRO A 10 1.40 2.25 -4.55
C PRO A 10 2.27 3.36 -5.18
N GLU A 11 1.68 4.26 -5.97
CA GLU A 11 2.36 5.41 -6.58
C GLU A 11 2.83 6.39 -5.51
N VAL A 12 2.04 6.61 -4.47
CA VAL A 12 2.36 7.50 -3.34
C VAL A 12 3.59 6.99 -2.58
N THR A 13 3.64 5.68 -2.31
CA THR A 13 4.81 5.07 -1.66
C THR A 13 6.05 5.16 -2.55
N ALA A 14 5.90 4.96 -3.86
CA ALA A 14 7.00 5.09 -4.83
C ALA A 14 7.53 6.54 -4.91
N GLU A 15 6.64 7.54 -4.95
CA GLU A 15 6.99 8.96 -4.96
C GLU A 15 7.80 9.35 -3.70
N LEU A 16 7.29 9.00 -2.53
CA LEU A 16 7.90 9.33 -1.23
C LEU A 16 9.29 8.70 -1.06
N VAL A 17 9.46 7.43 -1.46
CA VAL A 17 10.77 6.76 -1.44
C VAL A 17 11.71 7.32 -2.52
N GLY A 18 11.15 7.72 -3.66
CA GLY A 18 11.84 8.38 -4.77
C GLY A 18 12.45 9.73 -4.40
N ALA A 19 11.74 10.54 -3.60
CA ALA A 19 12.20 11.84 -3.12
C ALA A 19 13.34 11.76 -2.08
N LEU A 20 13.48 10.64 -1.35
CA LEU A 20 14.53 10.48 -0.35
C LEU A 20 15.95 10.57 -0.93
N SER A 21 16.81 11.37 -0.29
CA SER A 21 18.26 11.31 -0.53
C SER A 21 18.82 9.89 -0.30
N PRO A 22 19.92 9.49 -0.98
CA PRO A 22 20.48 8.13 -0.86
C PRO A 22 20.80 7.70 0.58
N ARG A 23 21.21 8.66 1.43
CA ARG A 23 21.48 8.42 2.86
C ARG A 23 20.21 8.12 3.67
N LEU A 24 19.09 8.76 3.34
CA LEU A 24 17.80 8.49 3.98
C LEU A 24 17.18 7.20 3.46
N ARG A 25 17.23 6.95 2.14
CA ARG A 25 16.73 5.71 1.52
C ARG A 25 17.39 4.45 2.11
N LYS A 26 18.70 4.48 2.36
CA LYS A 26 19.43 3.39 3.05
C LYS A 26 18.95 3.13 4.50
N ARG A 27 18.15 4.02 5.08
CA ARG A 27 17.61 3.89 6.45
C ARG A 27 16.12 3.57 6.49
N LEU A 28 15.47 3.35 5.33
CA LEU A 28 14.01 3.17 5.23
C LEU A 28 13.50 2.04 6.12
N ASP A 29 14.06 0.84 6.01
CA ASP A 29 13.61 -0.34 6.77
C ASP A 29 13.74 -0.14 8.29
N ALA A 30 14.82 0.50 8.73
CA ALA A 30 15.04 0.89 10.12
C ALA A 30 14.12 2.03 10.57
N GLY A 31 13.55 2.81 9.65
CA GLY A 31 12.47 3.75 9.88
C GLY A 31 11.12 3.03 10.05
N VAL A 32 10.78 2.13 9.11
CA VAL A 32 9.56 1.29 9.14
C VAL A 32 9.47 0.55 10.47
N ALA A 33 10.53 -0.18 10.85
CA ALA A 33 10.59 -0.93 12.11
C ALA A 33 10.48 -0.06 13.38
N LYS A 34 10.78 1.25 13.29
CA LYS A 34 10.62 2.21 14.39
C LYS A 34 9.23 2.82 14.48
N LEU A 35 8.43 2.71 13.42
CA LEU A 35 7.01 3.08 13.43
C LEU A 35 6.14 1.90 13.88
N SER A 36 6.56 0.66 13.59
CA SER A 36 5.93 -0.55 14.11
C SER A 36 5.78 -0.50 15.64
N GLY A 37 4.54 -0.63 16.12
CA GLY A 37 4.22 -0.63 17.55
C GLY A 37 4.09 0.75 18.21
N ARG A 38 4.26 1.85 17.47
CA ARG A 38 3.90 3.19 17.98
C ARG A 38 2.39 3.32 18.16
N PRO A 39 1.92 4.11 19.14
CA PRO A 39 0.50 4.40 19.29
C PRO A 39 0.00 5.22 18.09
N VAL A 40 -1.17 4.84 17.60
CA VAL A 40 -1.85 5.46 16.47
C VAL A 40 -3.21 5.95 16.94
N VAL A 41 -3.55 7.19 16.63
CA VAL A 41 -4.84 7.84 16.93
C VAL A 41 -5.59 8.02 15.62
N VAL A 42 -6.85 7.62 15.57
CA VAL A 42 -7.72 7.76 14.40
C VAL A 42 -8.83 8.76 14.74
N ASP A 43 -9.01 9.77 13.88
CA ASP A 43 -10.03 10.81 13.98
C ASP A 43 -10.66 11.03 12.59
N GLY A 44 -11.83 10.42 12.37
CA GLY A 44 -12.47 10.35 11.06
C GLY A 44 -11.53 9.79 9.98
N ASP A 45 -11.37 10.53 8.90
CA ASP A 45 -10.48 10.21 7.77
C ASP A 45 -9.00 10.57 8.04
N THR A 46 -8.60 10.87 9.29
CA THR A 46 -7.24 11.28 9.63
C THR A 46 -6.62 10.35 10.67
N VAL A 47 -5.40 9.90 10.41
CA VAL A 47 -4.63 9.01 11.29
C VAL A 47 -3.36 9.70 11.73
N ARG A 48 -3.16 9.87 13.04
CA ARG A 48 -2.06 10.62 13.65
C ARG A 48 -1.18 9.70 14.49
N LEU A 49 0.14 9.87 14.42
CA LEU A 49 1.11 9.14 15.24
C LEU A 49 2.35 10.00 15.55
N ALA A 50 2.82 9.97 16.79
CA ALA A 50 4.04 10.65 17.19
C ALA A 50 5.28 9.84 16.72
N VAL A 51 6.17 10.43 15.94
CA VAL A 51 7.40 9.78 15.43
C VAL A 51 8.62 10.01 16.33
N ASP A 52 8.58 11.05 17.14
CA ASP A 52 9.41 11.32 18.32
C ASP A 52 8.62 12.20 19.30
N ASP A 53 9.26 12.74 20.35
CA ASP A 53 8.58 13.45 21.44
C ASP A 53 8.03 14.83 21.00
N ASP A 54 8.59 15.43 19.95
CA ASP A 54 8.24 16.78 19.45
C ASP A 54 7.63 16.75 18.04
N THR A 55 7.53 15.57 17.40
CA THR A 55 7.12 15.42 16.01
C THR A 55 5.92 14.49 15.83
N ASP A 56 4.83 15.05 15.33
CA ASP A 56 3.69 14.29 14.79
C ASP A 56 3.85 13.97 13.29
N LEU A 57 3.23 12.86 12.90
CA LEU A 57 2.98 12.45 11.52
C LEU A 57 1.47 12.19 11.36
N GLU A 58 0.90 12.67 10.26
CA GLU A 58 -0.52 12.60 9.94
C GLU A 58 -0.70 12.00 8.54
N LEU A 59 -1.66 11.09 8.42
CA LEU A 59 -2.10 10.48 7.16
C LEU A 59 -3.58 10.81 6.99
N HIS A 60 -3.92 11.56 5.95
CA HIS A 60 -5.30 11.84 5.58
C HIS A 60 -5.75 10.87 4.47
N ALA A 61 -6.84 10.15 4.70
CA ALA A 61 -7.32 9.06 3.85
C ALA A 61 -8.83 9.22 3.59
N PRO A 62 -9.27 10.29 2.87
CA PRO A 62 -10.67 10.48 2.54
C PRO A 62 -11.16 9.32 1.67
N GLY A 63 -12.24 8.66 2.10
CA GLY A 63 -12.70 7.41 1.49
C GLY A 63 -11.88 6.17 1.88
N GLY A 64 -11.04 6.26 2.91
CA GLY A 64 -10.29 5.14 3.48
C GLY A 64 -8.96 4.80 2.82
N VAL A 65 -8.52 5.56 1.80
CA VAL A 65 -7.24 5.35 1.11
C VAL A 65 -6.46 6.65 0.98
N VAL A 66 -5.14 6.60 1.20
CA VAL A 66 -4.22 7.71 0.93
C VAL A 66 -3.82 7.68 -0.55
N THR A 67 -4.29 8.65 -1.32
CA THR A 67 -4.12 8.72 -2.79
C THR A 67 -3.17 9.82 -3.28
N SER A 68 -2.59 10.62 -2.38
CA SER A 68 -1.53 11.58 -2.73
C SER A 68 -0.43 11.63 -1.68
N ALA A 69 0.81 11.91 -2.08
CA ALA A 69 1.91 12.14 -1.14
C ALA A 69 1.63 13.33 -0.22
N ASP A 70 0.94 14.35 -0.73
CA ASP A 70 0.51 15.53 0.03
C ASP A 70 -0.48 15.22 1.15
N ALA A 71 -1.20 14.09 1.10
CA ALA A 71 -2.05 13.66 2.19
C ALA A 71 -1.28 13.02 3.37
N ILE A 72 0.03 12.80 3.24
CA ILE A 72 0.92 12.41 4.35
C ILE A 72 1.76 13.62 4.77
N ARG A 73 1.56 14.11 6.01
CA ARG A 73 2.22 15.30 6.57
C ARG A 73 3.05 14.95 7.80
N CYS A 74 4.27 15.48 7.90
CA CYS A 74 5.16 15.28 9.05
C CYS A 74 5.65 16.63 9.56
N GLY A 75 5.63 16.86 10.87
CA GLY A 75 6.13 18.10 11.49
C GLY A 75 7.66 18.24 11.53
N CYS A 76 8.43 17.23 11.09
CA CYS A 76 9.88 17.23 11.26
C CYS A 76 10.58 18.26 10.34
N LEU A 77 11.75 18.73 10.77
CA LEU A 77 12.59 19.69 10.04
C LEU A 77 13.10 19.22 8.66
N LEU A 78 12.88 17.96 8.29
CA LEU A 78 13.24 17.41 6.98
C LEU A 78 12.03 17.27 6.03
N ALA A 79 10.84 17.75 6.42
CA ALA A 79 9.68 17.74 5.54
C ALA A 79 9.89 18.69 4.34
N PRO A 80 9.40 18.37 3.13
CA PRO A 80 8.62 17.17 2.80
C PRO A 80 9.45 15.88 2.68
N ASP A 81 10.74 15.93 2.32
CA ASP A 81 11.49 14.74 1.90
C ASP A 81 12.11 13.94 3.06
N CYS A 82 11.30 13.69 4.09
CA CYS A 82 11.71 13.05 5.33
C CYS A 82 11.52 11.53 5.33
N LEU A 83 12.39 10.86 6.09
CA LEU A 83 12.32 9.42 6.33
C LEU A 83 10.96 8.97 6.90
N HIS A 84 10.30 9.81 7.70
CA HIS A 84 9.08 9.46 8.43
C HIS A 84 7.87 9.28 7.51
N ARG A 85 7.66 10.16 6.51
CA ARG A 85 6.56 10.02 5.53
C ARG A 85 6.71 8.74 4.71
N ALA A 86 7.91 8.53 4.17
CA ALA A 86 8.24 7.33 3.39
C ALA A 86 8.09 6.05 4.24
N ALA A 87 8.62 6.04 5.46
CA ALA A 87 8.52 4.88 6.35
C ALA A 87 7.06 4.55 6.73
N ALA A 88 6.19 5.53 6.91
CA ALA A 88 4.78 5.27 7.19
C ALA A 88 4.04 4.75 5.95
N ALA A 89 4.30 5.31 4.78
CA ALA A 89 3.76 4.81 3.51
C ALA A 89 4.21 3.36 3.22
N SER A 90 5.47 3.03 3.51
CA SER A 90 6.00 1.66 3.41
C SER A 90 5.56 0.70 4.53
N ALA A 91 5.04 1.22 5.65
CA ALA A 91 4.49 0.41 6.74
C ALA A 91 2.97 0.19 6.62
N ALA A 92 2.30 0.98 5.80
CA ALA A 92 0.86 0.90 5.58
C ALA A 92 0.49 -0.29 4.68
N PRO A 93 -0.76 -0.78 4.75
CA PRO A 93 -1.29 -1.69 3.74
C PRO A 93 -1.18 -1.05 2.35
N VAL A 94 -0.84 -1.84 1.33
CA VAL A 94 -0.94 -1.36 -0.06
C VAL A 94 -2.42 -1.37 -0.44
N ALA A 95 -2.93 -0.26 -0.96
CA ALA A 95 -4.28 -0.21 -1.50
C ALA A 95 -4.38 -1.13 -2.72
N SER A 96 -5.39 -2.01 -2.75
CA SER A 96 -5.70 -2.75 -3.96
C SER A 96 -6.17 -1.76 -5.02
N VAL A 97 -5.42 -1.66 -6.13
CA VAL A 97 -5.95 -1.11 -7.37
C VAL A 97 -7.02 -2.10 -7.84
N ALA A 98 -8.26 -1.89 -7.39
CA ALA A 98 -9.40 -2.35 -8.17
C ALA A 98 -9.29 -1.57 -9.48
N GLU A 99 -9.02 -2.29 -10.57
CA GLU A 99 -9.07 -1.69 -11.90
C GLU A 99 -10.47 -1.09 -12.04
N SER A 100 -10.54 0.24 -12.07
CA SER A 100 -11.77 0.96 -12.30
C SER A 100 -12.15 0.74 -13.76
N ASP A 101 -12.81 -0.39 -13.99
CA ASP A 101 -13.42 -0.71 -15.27
C ASP A 101 -14.32 0.48 -15.65
N PRO A 102 -14.10 1.12 -16.81
CA PRO A 102 -14.75 2.38 -17.17
C PRO A 102 -16.19 2.16 -17.66
N GLU A 103 -16.94 1.26 -17.01
CA GLU A 103 -18.31 0.89 -17.36
C GLU A 103 -19.26 1.07 -16.15
N SER A 104 -19.41 2.34 -15.74
CA SER A 104 -20.55 2.79 -14.92
C SER A 104 -20.93 4.23 -15.22
N ALA A 105 -21.19 4.47 -16.50
CA ALA A 105 -21.97 5.60 -16.97
C ALA A 105 -22.76 5.20 -18.23
N GLU A 106 -23.93 4.59 -18.06
CA GLU A 106 -25.17 5.08 -18.68
C GLU A 106 -26.42 4.34 -18.19
N ASP A 107 -27.55 5.04 -18.29
CA ASP A 107 -28.86 4.69 -17.73
C ASP A 107 -29.79 4.19 -18.85
N ALA A 108 -30.65 3.21 -18.55
CA ALA A 108 -31.83 2.78 -19.33
C ALA A 108 -31.67 2.26 -20.80
N ALA A 109 -31.56 0.93 -20.90
CA ALA A 109 -32.05 -0.06 -21.90
C ALA A 109 -33.17 0.31 -22.93
N PRO A 110 -33.57 -0.59 -23.88
CA PRO A 110 -32.81 -1.49 -24.79
C PRO A 110 -33.40 -1.54 -26.25
N ASP A 111 -32.73 -2.21 -27.22
CA ASP A 111 -33.27 -3.28 -28.13
C ASP A 111 -32.30 -3.64 -29.31
N ALA A 112 -32.35 -4.90 -29.77
CA ALA A 112 -31.93 -5.49 -31.08
C ALA A 112 -30.48 -5.26 -31.62
N THR A 113 -29.71 -6.23 -32.16
CA THR A 113 -29.89 -7.66 -32.53
C THR A 113 -28.52 -8.41 -32.51
N PRO A 114 -28.47 -9.76 -32.38
CA PRO A 114 -27.20 -10.51 -32.30
C PRO A 114 -26.78 -11.24 -33.61
N ASP A 115 -25.52 -11.05 -34.03
CA ASP A 115 -24.73 -11.86 -35.01
C ASP A 115 -23.28 -11.27 -35.05
N GLU A 116 -22.15 -11.99 -35.17
CA GLU A 116 -21.80 -13.41 -34.95
C GLU A 116 -20.25 -13.57 -34.85
N ARG A 117 -19.73 -14.59 -34.10
CA ARG A 117 -18.36 -15.23 -34.14
C ARG A 117 -17.08 -14.34 -34.25
N ALA A 118 -16.04 -14.49 -33.41
CA ALA A 118 -15.25 -15.73 -33.22
C ALA A 118 -14.21 -15.65 -32.06
N SER A 119 -13.71 -16.83 -31.65
CA SER A 119 -12.83 -17.19 -30.51
C SER A 119 -11.54 -16.40 -30.21
N ALA A 120 -11.21 -16.33 -28.91
CA ALA A 120 -9.92 -16.54 -28.21
C ALA A 120 -9.95 -15.74 -26.89
N GLU A 121 -9.46 -16.19 -25.72
CA GLU A 121 -8.85 -17.45 -25.28
C GLU A 121 -9.16 -17.60 -23.77
N GLU A 122 -9.32 -18.82 -23.22
CA GLU A 122 -9.47 -18.99 -21.76
C GLU A 122 -8.13 -18.66 -21.07
N PRO A 123 -8.08 -17.81 -20.02
CA PRO A 123 -6.87 -17.63 -19.25
C PRO A 123 -6.57 -18.92 -18.49
N GLU A 124 -5.48 -19.58 -18.87
CA GLU A 124 -5.10 -20.87 -18.30
C GLU A 124 -4.93 -20.79 -16.78
N LEU A 125 -5.50 -21.80 -16.14
CA LEU A 125 -5.24 -22.32 -14.80
C LEU A 125 -4.14 -21.61 -14.01
N GLN A 126 -4.54 -21.02 -12.87
CA GLN A 126 -3.62 -20.64 -11.79
C GLN A 126 -2.75 -21.85 -11.41
N GLU A 127 -1.49 -21.87 -11.82
CA GLU A 127 -0.56 -22.97 -11.51
C GLU A 127 -0.37 -23.07 -10.01
N ALA A 128 -1.05 -24.04 -9.39
CA ALA A 128 -0.84 -24.40 -8.00
C ALA A 128 0.61 -24.86 -7.82
N ALA A 129 1.27 -24.31 -6.78
CA ALA A 129 2.68 -24.58 -6.53
C ALA A 129 2.98 -26.10 -6.52
N SER A 130 3.98 -26.50 -7.30
CA SER A 130 4.32 -27.90 -7.49
C SER A 130 4.78 -28.54 -6.18
N ALA A 131 4.70 -29.87 -6.10
CA ALA A 131 5.18 -30.61 -4.92
C ALA A 131 6.66 -30.29 -4.60
N GLU A 132 7.49 -30.01 -5.61
CA GLU A 132 8.88 -29.61 -5.43
C GLU A 132 9.01 -28.19 -4.86
N GLN A 133 8.20 -27.24 -5.33
CA GLN A 133 8.15 -25.88 -4.80
C GLN A 133 7.68 -25.86 -3.33
N LEU A 134 6.67 -26.67 -3.00
CA LEU A 134 6.19 -26.83 -1.62
C LEU A 134 7.24 -27.50 -0.71
N ALA A 135 7.97 -28.50 -1.20
CA ALA A 135 9.06 -29.13 -0.46
C ALA A 135 10.23 -28.16 -0.19
N ALA A 136 10.60 -27.35 -1.20
CA ALA A 136 11.63 -26.33 -1.06
C ALA A 136 11.23 -25.23 -0.05
N ALA A 137 9.98 -24.75 -0.11
CA ALA A 137 9.46 -23.77 0.83
C ALA A 137 9.44 -24.31 2.28
N ARG A 138 9.09 -25.59 2.48
CA ARG A 138 9.13 -26.26 3.79
C ARG A 138 10.56 -26.31 4.35
N ALA A 139 11.52 -26.73 3.55
CA ALA A 139 12.93 -26.84 3.95
C ALA A 139 13.54 -25.49 4.35
N LEU A 140 13.18 -24.40 3.66
CA LEU A 140 13.59 -23.04 4.01
C LEU A 140 12.98 -22.58 5.35
N TYR A 141 11.71 -22.90 5.59
CA TYR A 141 11.02 -22.57 6.84
C TYR A 141 11.64 -23.31 8.03
N ASP A 142 11.83 -24.63 7.91
CA ASP A 142 12.38 -25.47 8.98
C ASP A 142 13.85 -25.06 9.30
N ALA A 143 14.63 -24.67 8.30
CA ALA A 143 16.00 -24.16 8.48
C ALA A 143 16.07 -22.76 9.13
N ALA A 144 15.01 -21.95 9.02
CA ALA A 144 14.92 -20.64 9.67
C ALA A 144 14.34 -20.72 11.10
N ALA A 145 13.80 -21.87 11.50
CA ALA A 145 13.17 -22.11 12.80
C ALA A 145 14.06 -22.90 13.79
N ALA A 146 15.30 -23.21 13.41
CA ALA A 146 16.28 -23.98 14.18
C ALA A 146 17.40 -23.11 14.78
#